data_AF-A0A439DIU7-F1
#
_entry.id   AF-A0A439DIU7-F1
#
_cell.length_a   1.000
_cell.length_b   1.000
_cell.length_c   1.000
_cell.angle_alpha   90.00
_cell.angle_beta   90.00
_cell.angle_gamma   90.00
#
_symmetry.space_group_name_H-M   'P 1'
#
loop_
_entity.id
_entity.type
_entity.pdbx_description
1 polymer ?
#
loop_
_entity_poly.entity_id
_entity_poly.type
_entity_poly.pdbx_seq_one_letter_code
_entity_poly.pdbx_strand_id
1 'polypeptide(L)'
;MVTSTMGDAKLSSRRVLTQYLNKVFGSPIWRNLYPSDKTARFYGLYQASDYLIKYQILSELSLGIFDTEYEFKNPESAASGGRLYFDFGDPSITEEELLRQMDTSLVSIACAFDAFYAMDNRRVAP
;
A
#
# COMPACT_ATOMS: atom_id res chain seq x y z
N MET A 1 13.12 -13.27 -6.04
CA MET A 1 11.67 -12.99 -6.00
C MET A 1 10.93 -14.23 -5.49
N VAL A 2 10.25 -14.10 -4.34
CA VAL A 2 9.50 -15.21 -3.72
C VAL A 2 8.03 -14.80 -3.59
N THR A 3 7.14 -15.74 -3.89
CA THR A 3 5.70 -15.63 -3.67
C THR A 3 5.35 -16.29 -2.34
N SER A 4 4.67 -15.58 -1.45
CA SER A 4 4.24 -16.11 -0.15
C SER A 4 2.80 -15.68 0.13
N THR A 5 2.05 -16.54 0.82
CA THR A 5 0.73 -16.18 1.32
C THR A 5 0.88 -15.09 2.38
N MET A 6 0.00 -14.09 2.35
CA MET A 6 0.11 -12.98 3.29
C MET A 6 -0.12 -13.38 4.76
N GLY A 7 -0.66 -14.57 5.03
CA GLY A 7 -0.78 -15.11 6.39
C GLY A 7 0.58 -15.43 7.05
N ASP A 8 1.56 -15.87 6.25
CA ASP A 8 2.90 -16.24 6.75
C ASP A 8 3.79 -15.01 7.01
N ALA A 9 3.57 -13.95 6.24
CA ALA A 9 4.30 -12.70 6.36
C ALA A 9 3.51 -11.73 7.24
N LYS A 10 3.95 -11.51 8.48
CA LYS A 10 3.40 -10.50 9.42
C LYS A 10 3.52 -9.07 8.86
N LEU A 11 2.75 -8.75 7.82
CA LEU A 11 2.73 -7.48 7.14
C LEU A 11 1.61 -6.64 7.74
N SER A 12 2.02 -5.53 8.34
CA SER A 12 1.06 -4.48 8.69
C SER A 12 0.32 -4.04 7.43
N SER A 13 -1.01 -4.07 7.47
CA SER A 13 -1.92 -3.59 6.43
C SER A 13 -1.57 -2.22 5.84
N ARG A 14 -0.97 -1.34 6.65
CA ARG A 14 -0.46 -0.03 6.18
C ARG A 14 0.58 -0.19 5.08
N ARG A 15 1.46 -1.21 5.16
CA ARG A 15 2.58 -1.49 4.21
C ARG A 15 2.08 -1.79 2.81
N VAL A 16 1.02 -2.58 2.73
CA VAL A 16 0.46 -3.07 1.47
C VAL A 16 -0.34 -2.00 0.76
N LEU A 17 -1.09 -1.20 1.53
CA LEU A 17 -1.85 -0.06 1.03
C LEU A 17 -1.00 0.85 0.14
N THR A 18 0.22 1.17 0.61
CA THR A 18 1.09 2.09 -0.10
C THR A 18 1.70 1.49 -1.35
N GLN A 19 2.07 0.21 -1.38
CA GLN A 19 2.61 -0.38 -2.61
C GLN A 19 1.56 -0.42 -3.72
N TYR A 20 0.31 -0.73 -3.38
CA TYR A 20 -0.83 -0.66 -4.30
C TYR A 20 -1.04 0.77 -4.80
N LEU A 21 -1.01 1.76 -3.90
CA LEU A 21 -1.33 3.14 -4.23
C LEU A 21 -0.15 3.91 -4.87
N ASN A 22 1.10 3.51 -4.65
CA ASN A 22 2.26 4.06 -5.37
C ASN A 22 2.10 3.88 -6.90
N LYS A 23 1.66 2.69 -7.32
CA LYS A 23 1.33 2.44 -8.73
C LYS A 23 0.22 3.36 -9.25
N VAL A 24 -0.67 3.83 -8.38
CA VAL A 24 -1.69 4.83 -8.72
C VAL A 24 -1.05 6.20 -8.92
N PHE A 25 -0.17 6.66 -8.02
CA PHE A 25 0.45 7.97 -8.13
C PHE A 25 1.35 8.13 -9.38
N GLY A 26 2.19 7.12 -9.65
CA GLY A 26 3.03 7.06 -10.85
C GLY A 26 2.30 6.65 -12.13
N SER A 27 0.97 6.44 -12.07
CA SER A 27 0.18 6.05 -13.24
C SER A 27 -0.02 7.21 -14.20
N PRO A 28 0.23 7.03 -15.52
CA PRO A 28 -0.11 8.05 -16.52
C PRO A 28 -1.62 8.35 -16.55
N ILE A 29 -2.46 7.38 -16.16
CA ILE A 29 -3.91 7.56 -16.11
C ILE A 29 -4.29 8.50 -14.95
N TRP A 30 -3.75 8.27 -13.75
CA TRP A 30 -4.03 9.10 -12.57
C TRP A 30 -3.62 10.55 -12.80
N ARG A 31 -2.45 10.77 -13.41
CA ARG A 31 -1.93 12.09 -13.77
C ARG A 31 -2.87 12.86 -14.70
N ASN A 32 -3.50 12.18 -15.65
CA ASN A 32 -4.40 12.79 -16.63
C ASN A 32 -5.81 12.98 -16.08
N LEU A 33 -6.29 12.06 -15.23
CA LEU A 33 -7.62 12.12 -14.63
C LEU A 33 -7.72 13.18 -13.52
N TYR A 34 -6.65 13.38 -12.76
CA TYR A 34 -6.58 14.33 -11.65
C TYR A 34 -5.40 15.30 -11.84
N PRO A 35 -5.57 16.38 -12.62
CA PRO A 35 -4.48 17.30 -12.93
C PRO A 35 -4.04 18.17 -11.75
N SER A 36 -4.93 18.45 -10.78
CA SER A 36 -4.66 19.23 -9.56
C SER A 36 -4.80 18.39 -8.28
N ASP A 37 -4.18 18.85 -7.19
CA ASP A 37 -4.34 18.31 -5.83
C ASP A 37 -4.05 16.80 -5.71
N LYS A 38 -3.13 16.29 -6.54
CA LYS A 38 -2.84 14.86 -6.68
C LYS A 38 -2.49 14.20 -5.35
N THR A 39 -1.62 14.86 -4.58
CA THR A 39 -1.17 14.39 -3.27
C THR A 39 -2.32 14.35 -2.27
N ALA A 40 -3.12 15.41 -2.18
CA ALA A 40 -4.28 15.43 -1.30
C ALA A 40 -5.31 14.36 -1.68
N ARG A 41 -5.58 14.17 -2.97
CA ARG A 41 -6.46 13.10 -3.47
C ARG A 41 -5.90 11.71 -3.19
N PHE A 42 -4.59 11.54 -3.32
CA PHE A 42 -3.89 10.30 -2.99
C PHE A 42 -4.00 9.99 -1.50
N TYR A 43 -3.83 10.97 -0.62
CA TYR A 43 -4.04 10.79 0.83
C TYR A 43 -5.49 10.44 1.17
N GLY A 44 -6.46 11.10 0.53
CA GLY A 44 -7.87 10.74 0.67
C GLY A 44 -8.15 9.31 0.22
N LEU A 45 -7.63 8.91 -0.94
CA LEU A 45 -7.75 7.53 -1.45
C LEU A 45 -7.07 6.53 -0.51
N TYR A 46 -5.88 6.86 0.02
CA TYR A 46 -5.16 6.06 0.99
C TYR A 46 -6.02 5.81 2.22
N GLN A 47 -6.55 6.86 2.83
CA GLN A 47 -7.38 6.74 4.02
C GLN A 47 -8.68 5.97 3.74
N ALA A 48 -9.34 6.25 2.61
CA ALA A 48 -10.59 5.57 2.22
C ALA A 48 -10.39 4.08 1.91
N SER A 49 -9.22 3.70 1.39
CA SER A 49 -8.91 2.31 1.02
C SER A 49 -8.45 1.44 2.19
N ASP A 50 -8.20 2.03 3.37
CA ASP A 50 -7.62 1.34 4.53
C ASP A 50 -8.41 0.09 4.92
N TYR A 51 -9.74 0.19 5.02
CA TYR A 51 -10.58 -0.95 5.36
C TYR A 51 -10.60 -2.03 4.28
N LEU A 52 -10.81 -1.65 3.01
CA LEU A 52 -10.92 -2.58 1.89
C LEU A 52 -9.65 -3.42 1.76
N ILE A 53 -8.49 -2.78 1.72
CA ILE A 53 -7.22 -3.49 1.53
C ILE A 53 -6.88 -4.33 2.77
N LYS A 54 -7.16 -3.84 4.00
CA LYS A 54 -7.05 -4.63 5.23
C LYS A 54 -7.84 -5.93 5.14
N TYR A 55 -9.10 -5.81 4.74
CA TYR A 55 -9.99 -6.94 4.58
C TYR A 55 -9.40 -7.98 3.60
N GLN A 56 -8.89 -7.53 2.45
CA GLN A 56 -8.30 -8.41 1.43
C GLN A 56 -7.03 -9.11 1.93
N ILE A 57 -6.15 -8.41 2.66
CA ILE A 57 -4.91 -8.99 3.20
C ILE A 57 -5.21 -10.00 4.31
N LEU A 58 -6.06 -9.62 5.26
CA LEU A 58 -6.39 -10.43 6.43
C LEU A 58 -7.22 -11.68 6.10
N SER A 59 -7.73 -11.79 4.87
CA SER A 59 -8.34 -13.02 4.37
C SER A 59 -7.33 -14.17 4.18
N GLU A 60 -6.02 -13.87 4.19
CA GLU A 60 -4.92 -14.81 3.88
C GLU A 60 -4.93 -15.37 2.45
N LEU A 61 -5.90 -14.97 1.63
CA LEU A 61 -6.01 -15.36 0.22
C LEU A 61 -5.21 -14.46 -0.73
N SER A 62 -4.64 -13.36 -0.20
CA SER A 62 -3.82 -12.43 -0.97
C SER A 62 -2.37 -12.90 -1.10
N LEU A 63 -1.76 -12.60 -2.25
CA LEU A 63 -0.38 -12.99 -2.56
C LEU A 63 0.52 -11.77 -2.66
N GLY A 64 1.58 -11.77 -1.85
CA GLY A 64 2.64 -10.75 -1.91
C GLY A 64 3.84 -11.23 -2.73
N ILE A 65 4.41 -10.32 -3.51
CA ILE A 65 5.69 -10.51 -4.20
C ILE A 65 6.75 -9.69 -3.47
N PHE A 66 7.77 -10.37 -2.95
CA PHE A 66 8.86 -9.74 -2.21
C PHE A 66 10.17 -9.80 -2.98
N ASP A 67 10.89 -8.70 -2.92
CA ASP A 67 12.29 -8.63 -3.28
C ASP A 67 13.13 -9.20 -2.13
N THR A 68 13.90 -10.24 -2.44
CA THR A 68 14.75 -10.96 -1.48
C THR A 68 16.12 -10.31 -1.31
N GLU A 69 16.47 -9.39 -2.21
CA GLU A 69 17.76 -8.68 -2.23
C GLU A 69 17.60 -7.22 -1.77
N TYR A 70 16.38 -6.84 -1.32
CA TYR A 70 16.11 -5.49 -0.86
C TYR A 70 16.88 -5.15 0.42
N GLU A 71 17.73 -4.13 0.34
CA GLU A 71 18.38 -3.53 1.49
C GLU A 71 17.53 -2.42 2.08
N PHE A 72 17.07 -2.59 3.32
CA PHE A 72 16.30 -1.57 4.02
C PHE A 72 17.14 -0.33 4.27
N LYS A 73 16.53 0.84 4.02
CA LYS A 73 17.17 2.15 4.23
C LYS A 73 17.41 2.42 5.71
N ASN A 74 16.48 1.97 6.57
CA ASN A 74 16.51 2.20 8.02
C ASN A 74 16.53 0.89 8.81
N PRO A 75 17.31 0.79 9.91
CA PRO A 75 17.32 -0.38 10.78
C PRO A 75 15.94 -0.76 11.35
N GLU A 76 15.11 0.25 11.68
CA GLU A 76 13.74 0.02 12.18
C GLU A 76 12.83 -0.63 11.14
N SER A 77 13.06 -0.36 9.85
CA SER A 77 12.35 -1.00 8.76
C SER A 77 12.75 -2.47 8.66
N ALA A 78 14.05 -2.78 8.74
CA ALA A 78 14.53 -4.16 8.73
C ALA A 78 13.95 -4.99 9.89
N ALA A 79 13.97 -4.45 11.11
CA ALA A 79 13.44 -5.12 12.30
C ALA A 79 11.94 -5.45 12.20
N SER A 80 11.21 -4.70 11.39
CA SER A 80 9.77 -4.86 11.25
C SER A 80 9.36 -5.53 9.93
N GLY A 81 10.27 -5.74 8.97
CA GLY A 81 9.94 -6.22 7.61
C GLY A 81 9.34 -5.14 6.71
N GLY A 82 9.75 -3.89 6.93
CA GLY A 82 9.40 -2.71 6.17
C GLY A 82 8.57 -1.67 6.94
N ARG A 83 8.71 -0.40 6.55
CA ARG A 83 8.01 0.73 7.15
C ARG A 83 7.70 1.81 6.13
N LEU A 84 6.67 2.59 6.47
CA LEU A 84 6.22 3.74 5.72
C LEU A 84 6.34 4.96 6.62
N TYR A 85 6.92 6.02 6.08
CA TYR A 85 7.20 7.28 6.79
C TYR A 85 6.41 8.44 6.20
N PHE A 86 5.21 8.16 5.68
CA PHE A 86 4.34 9.17 5.07
C PHE A 86 3.95 10.24 6.07
N ASP A 87 4.22 11.49 5.70
CA ASP A 87 3.65 12.65 6.36
C ASP A 87 2.38 13.10 5.61
N PHE A 88 1.22 12.73 6.15
CA PHE A 88 -0.07 13.12 5.57
C PHE A 88 -0.39 14.61 5.75
N GLY A 89 0.42 15.37 6.50
CA GLY A 89 0.26 16.80 6.72
C GLY A 89 0.81 17.68 5.61
N ASP A 90 1.63 17.13 4.70
CA ASP A 90 2.27 17.90 3.62
C ASP A 90 1.67 17.56 2.23
N PRO A 91 0.74 18.39 1.71
CA PRO A 91 0.15 18.16 0.40
C PRO A 91 1.08 18.55 -0.76
N SER A 92 2.25 19.16 -0.49
CA SER A 92 3.19 19.62 -1.51
C SER A 92 4.22 18.56 -1.93
N ILE A 93 4.20 17.40 -1.28
CA ILE A 93 5.16 16.32 -1.53
C ILE A 93 5.11 15.84 -2.99
N THR A 94 6.28 15.59 -3.57
CA THR A 94 6.41 15.05 -4.93
C THR A 94 6.33 13.52 -4.95
N GLU A 95 6.21 12.94 -6.14
CA GLU A 95 6.23 11.48 -6.33
C GLU A 95 7.53 10.87 -5.79
N GLU A 96 8.67 11.49 -6.11
CA GLU A 96 9.99 11.00 -5.72
C GLU A 96 10.15 11.01 -4.19
N GLU A 97 9.57 12.01 -3.53
CA GLU A 97 9.64 12.11 -2.07
C GLU A 97 8.71 11.11 -1.39
N LEU A 98 7.52 10.84 -1.94
CA LEU A 98 6.66 9.73 -1.51
C LEU A 98 7.39 8.38 -1.64
N LEU A 99 8.08 8.14 -2.76
CA LEU A 99 8.88 6.92 -2.96
C LEU A 99 10.03 6.80 -1.96
N ARG A 100 10.68 7.92 -1.60
CA ARG A 100 11.74 7.93 -0.58
C ARG A 100 11.22 7.51 0.79
N GLN A 101 10.00 7.92 1.14
CA GLN A 101 9.34 7.60 2.41
C GLN A 101 8.84 6.14 2.49
N MET A 102 8.98 5.35 1.44
CA MET A 102 8.72 3.91 1.44
C MET A 102 10.01 3.12 1.68
N ASP A 103 10.02 2.25 2.68
CA ASP A 103 11.17 1.39 2.99
C ASP A 103 10.67 -0.05 3.19
N THR A 104 10.43 -0.75 2.08
CA THR A 104 9.73 -2.04 2.06
C THR A 104 10.27 -2.94 0.96
N SER A 105 10.39 -4.23 1.25
CA SER A 105 10.75 -5.27 0.28
C SER A 105 9.55 -5.75 -0.56
N LEU A 106 8.33 -5.31 -0.24
CA LEU A 106 7.13 -5.66 -1.00
C LEU A 106 7.11 -4.93 -2.35
N VAL A 107 7.17 -5.68 -3.45
CA VAL A 107 7.18 -5.14 -4.82
C VAL A 107 5.76 -5.02 -5.38
N SER A 108 4.92 -6.02 -5.12
CA SER A 108 3.55 -6.10 -5.63
C SER A 108 2.68 -6.96 -4.73
N ILE A 109 1.37 -6.73 -4.78
CA ILE A 109 0.36 -7.58 -4.15
C ILE A 109 -0.75 -7.87 -5.14
N ALA A 110 -1.21 -9.13 -5.16
CA ALA A 110 -2.49 -9.52 -5.71
C ALA A 110 -3.50 -9.64 -4.56
N CYS A 111 -4.39 -8.64 -4.44
CA CYS A 111 -5.43 -8.64 -3.42
C CYS A 111 -6.56 -9.59 -3.81
N ALA A 112 -6.90 -10.54 -2.93
CA ALA A 112 -8.05 -11.40 -3.11
C ALA A 112 -9.34 -10.69 -2.67
N PHE A 113 -10.43 -10.94 -3.39
CA PHE A 113 -11.78 -10.60 -2.96
C PHE A 113 -12.55 -11.90 -2.76
N ASP A 114 -12.79 -12.25 -1.50
CA ASP A 114 -13.64 -13.39 -1.15
C ASP A 114 -15.04 -12.87 -0.81
N ALA A 115 -16.05 -13.42 -1.49
CA ALA A 115 -17.45 -13.11 -1.25
C ALA A 115 -18.09 -14.02 -0.19
N PHE A 116 -17.44 -15.14 0.16
CA PHE A 116 -17.91 -16.07 1.19
C PHE A 116 -17.81 -15.44 2.59
N TYR A 117 -16.69 -14.79 2.87
CA TYR A 117 -16.60 -13.82 3.95
C TYR A 117 -17.10 -12.49 3.41
N ALA A 118 -18.22 -11.98 3.92
CA ALA A 118 -18.76 -10.74 3.39
C ALA A 118 -17.98 -9.55 3.95
N MET A 119 -17.52 -8.67 3.06
CA MET A 119 -17.02 -7.35 3.43
C MET A 119 -18.16 -6.46 3.95
N ASP A 120 -17.88 -5.65 4.97
CA ASP A 120 -18.82 -4.64 5.46
C ASP A 120 -18.85 -3.44 4.51
N ASN A 121 -19.82 -3.44 3.61
CA ASN A 121 -20.00 -2.37 2.62
C ASN A 121 -20.17 -0.98 3.23
N ARG A 122 -20.60 -0.87 4.51
CA ARG A 122 -20.74 0.42 5.21
C ARG A 122 -19.38 1.05 5.53
N ARG A 123 -18.30 0.27 5.50
CA ARG A 123 -16.94 0.71 5.79
C ARG A 123 -16.10 0.95 4.53
N VAL A 124 -16.66 0.63 3.35
CA VAL A 124 -16.04 0.90 2.04
C VAL A 124 -16.64 2.15 1.38
N ALA A 125 -17.89 2.45 1.66
CA ALA A 125 -18.51 3.68 1.18
C ALA A 125 -17.89 4.91 1.89
N PRO A 126 -17.62 6.02 1.16
CA PRO A 126 -17.27 7.30 1.76
C PRO A 126 -18.39 7.89 2.61
#